data_AF-A0A925AKV5-F1
#
_entry.id   AF-A0A925AKV5-F1
#
_cell.length_a   1.000
_cell.length_b   1.000
_cell.length_c   1.000
_cell.angle_alpha   90.00
_cell.angle_beta   90.00
_cell.angle_gamma   90.00
#
_symmetry.space_group_name_H-M   'P 1'
#
loop_
_entity.id
_entity.type
_entity.pdbx_description
1 polymer ?
#
loop_
_entity_poly.entity_id
_entity_poly.type
_entity_poly.pdbx_seq_one_letter_code
_entity_poly.pdbx_strand_id
1 'polypeptide(L)'
;MKSLFLALALILFFPACSPDPRLHPEMEEKPAIAPTTKFELLPPERTGIDFIPTVQEEFRYNFIADPYIYNGGGVAVIDVN
;
A
#
# COMPACT_ATOMS: atom_id res chain seq x y z
N MET A 1 11.79 -44.25 24.06
CA MET A 1 12.20 -43.89 22.67
C MET A 1 11.22 -42.91 22.02
N LYS A 2 9.90 -43.15 22.00
CA LYS A 2 8.91 -42.22 21.42
C LYS A 2 8.91 -40.82 22.07
N SER A 3 9.10 -40.73 23.38
CA SER A 3 9.21 -39.48 24.14
C SER A 3 10.48 -38.67 23.81
N LEU A 4 11.57 -39.32 23.37
CA LEU A 4 12.78 -38.64 22.90
C LEU A 4 12.56 -38.00 21.52
N PHE A 5 11.85 -38.70 20.62
CA PHE A 5 11.45 -38.14 19.32
C PHE A 5 10.47 -36.97 19.48
N LEU A 6 9.55 -37.04 20.46
CA LEU A 6 8.62 -35.94 20.75
C LEU A 6 9.35 -34.69 21.27
N ALA A 7 10.34 -34.88 22.14
CA ALA A 7 11.17 -33.79 22.66
C ALA A 7 12.04 -33.17 21.55
N LEU A 8 12.60 -33.99 20.66
CA LEU A 8 13.40 -33.52 19.52
C LEU A 8 12.56 -32.73 18.51
N ALA A 9 11.32 -33.15 18.26
CA ALA A 9 10.39 -32.42 17.40
C ALA A 9 10.00 -31.06 17.99
N LEU A 10 9.83 -30.96 19.31
CA LEU A 10 9.47 -29.71 19.99
C LEU A 10 10.62 -28.68 19.94
N ILE A 11 11.87 -29.13 20.02
CA ILE A 11 13.06 -28.26 19.95
C ILE A 11 13.20 -27.57 18.59
N LEU A 12 12.72 -28.19 17.50
CA LEU A 12 12.80 -27.65 16.15
C LEU A 12 11.83 -26.49 15.86
N PHE A 13 10.85 -26.23 16.74
CA PHE A 13 9.89 -25.13 16.57
C PHE A 13 10.29 -23.83 17.30
N PHE A 14 11.34 -23.83 18.13
CA PHE A 14 11.76 -22.63 18.87
C PHE A 14 12.50 -21.54 18.07
N PRO A 15 13.23 -21.79 16.95
CA PRO A 15 13.99 -20.72 16.29
C PRO A 15 13.13 -19.78 15.41
N ALA A 16 11.81 -19.98 15.30
CA ALA A 16 10.95 -19.18 14.43
C ALA A 16 10.56 -17.80 15.01
N CYS A 17 10.93 -17.48 16.26
CA CYS A 17 10.52 -16.25 16.96
C CYS A 17 11.70 -15.32 17.27
N SER A 18 12.58 -15.09 16.30
CA SER A 18 13.54 -13.97 16.35
C SER A 18 12.99 -12.81 15.52
N PRO A 19 12.79 -11.61 16.10
CA PRO A 19 12.51 -10.41 15.32
C PRO A 19 13.60 -10.24 14.26
N ASP A 20 13.23 -10.23 12.98
CA ASP A 20 14.18 -9.95 11.90
C ASP A 20 14.44 -8.44 11.89
N PRO A 21 15.69 -7.97 12.11
CA PRO A 21 16.03 -6.54 12.08
C PRO A 21 15.75 -5.87 10.73
N ARG A 22 15.48 -6.65 9.68
CA ARG A 22 15.12 -6.16 8.33
C ARG A 22 13.61 -6.02 8.12
N LEU A 23 12.79 -6.60 9.00
CA LEU A 23 11.32 -6.46 8.99
C LEU A 23 10.87 -5.30 9.88
N HIS A 24 11.69 -4.27 9.98
CA HIS A 24 11.23 -2.99 10.49
C HIS A 24 10.42 -2.36 9.35
N PRO A 25 9.17 -1.92 9.58
CA PRO A 25 8.59 -0.95 8.68
C PRO A 25 9.60 0.18 8.63
N GLU A 26 10.15 0.43 7.45
CA GLU A 26 10.96 1.61 7.19
C GLU A 26 10.01 2.79 7.39
N MET A 27 9.86 3.21 8.65
CA MET A 27 9.42 4.55 8.95
C MET A 27 10.58 5.41 8.49
N GLU A 28 10.58 5.74 7.19
CA GLU A 28 11.21 6.95 6.74
C GLU A 28 10.76 8.01 7.75
N GLU A 29 11.71 8.49 8.54
CA GLU A 29 11.51 9.66 9.39
C GLU A 29 11.24 10.79 8.40
N LYS A 30 9.96 10.95 8.04
CA LYS A 30 9.51 11.95 7.10
C LYS A 30 10.02 13.26 7.67
N PRO A 31 11.01 13.92 7.02
CA PRO A 31 11.56 15.13 7.57
C PRO A 31 10.40 16.09 7.78
N ALA A 32 10.35 16.75 8.94
CA ALA A 32 9.33 17.73 9.29
C ALA A 32 9.49 19.01 8.45
N ILE A 33 9.53 18.86 7.13
CA ILE A 33 9.33 19.92 6.18
C ILE A 33 7.84 20.17 6.20
N ALA A 34 7.42 21.33 6.73
CA ALA A 34 6.07 21.81 6.52
C ALA A 34 5.80 21.70 5.00
N PRO A 35 4.83 20.88 4.55
CA PRO A 35 4.64 20.66 3.13
C PRO A 35 4.14 21.98 2.53
N THR A 36 5.03 22.75 1.92
CA THR A 36 4.66 23.85 1.04
C THR A 36 4.28 23.22 -0.29
N THR A 37 3.08 22.64 -0.34
CA THR A 37 2.55 22.12 -1.59
C THR A 37 2.35 23.31 -2.53
N LYS A 38 2.85 23.22 -3.77
CA LYS A 38 2.62 24.25 -4.79
C LYS A 38 1.17 24.27 -5.28
N PHE A 39 0.42 23.22 -4.96
CA PHE A 39 -0.98 23.05 -5.28
C PHE A 39 -1.81 23.12 -4.00
N GLU A 40 -2.96 23.75 -4.12
CA GLU A 40 -4.00 23.78 -3.10
C GLU A 40 -5.16 22.88 -3.56
N LEU A 41 -5.71 22.09 -2.65
CA LEU A 41 -6.92 21.33 -2.92
C LEU A 41 -8.11 22.29 -2.94
N LEU A 42 -8.69 22.49 -4.12
CA LEU A 42 -9.90 23.30 -4.26
C LEU A 42 -11.14 22.49 -3.87
N PRO A 43 -12.07 23.06 -3.09
CA PRO A 43 -13.28 22.36 -2.72
C PRO A 43 -14.25 22.27 -3.92
N PRO A 44 -15.13 21.25 -4.00
CA PRO A 44 -16.05 21.06 -5.12
C PRO A 44 -16.91 22.28 -5.44
N GLU A 45 -17.28 23.08 -4.44
CA GLU A 45 -18.08 24.31 -4.63
C GLU A 45 -17.34 25.37 -5.47
N ARG A 46 -16.02 25.30 -5.54
CA ARG A 46 -15.17 26.20 -6.33
C ARG A 46 -14.89 25.68 -7.73
N THR A 47 -14.95 24.36 -7.94
CA THR A 47 -14.59 23.71 -9.21
C THR A 47 -15.80 23.19 -9.97
N GLY A 48 -16.92 22.94 -9.30
CA GLY A 48 -18.07 22.21 -9.83
C GLY A 48 -17.79 20.72 -10.04
N ILE A 49 -16.70 20.18 -9.48
CA ILE A 49 -16.26 18.78 -9.68
C ILE A 49 -16.41 18.01 -8.37
N ASP A 50 -17.33 17.04 -8.37
CA ASP A 50 -17.43 16.02 -7.32
C ASP A 50 -16.64 14.77 -7.72
N PHE A 51 -15.67 14.39 -6.89
CA PHE A 51 -14.91 13.16 -7.10
C PHE A 51 -15.63 11.96 -6.46
N ILE A 52 -15.94 10.94 -7.27
CA ILE A 52 -16.59 9.70 -6.80
C ILE A 52 -15.58 8.55 -6.93
N PRO A 53 -14.88 8.15 -5.85
CA PRO A 53 -13.89 7.08 -5.88
C PRO A 53 -14.59 5.71 -5.86
N THR A 54 -15.28 5.36 -6.93
CA THR A 54 -15.89 4.03 -7.09
C THR A 54 -15.26 3.34 -8.28
N VAL A 55 -14.42 2.35 -7.99
CA VAL A 55 -13.88 1.42 -8.98
C VAL A 55 -14.66 0.13 -8.87
N GLN A 56 -15.25 -0.32 -9.98
CA GLN A 56 -15.92 -1.61 -10.06
C GLN A 56 -15.12 -2.52 -10.99
N GLU A 57 -14.71 -3.68 -10.47
CA GLU A 57 -13.90 -4.60 -11.23
C GLU A 57 -14.73 -5.43 -12.21
N GLU A 58 -14.22 -5.54 -13.42
CA GLU A 58 -14.73 -6.40 -14.47
C GLU A 58 -13.57 -7.17 -15.11
N PHE A 59 -13.90 -8.19 -15.90
CA PHE A 59 -12.88 -8.97 -16.61
C PHE A 59 -11.95 -8.12 -17.47
N ARG A 60 -12.47 -7.02 -18.04
CA ARG A 60 -11.68 -6.06 -18.84
C ARG A 60 -11.19 -4.84 -18.05
N TYR A 61 -11.71 -4.60 -16.85
CA TYR A 61 -11.40 -3.45 -16.02
C TYR A 61 -11.03 -3.94 -14.62
N ASN A 62 -9.76 -4.27 -14.45
CA ASN A 62 -9.23 -4.72 -13.17
C ASN A 62 -7.78 -4.29 -13.07
N PHE A 63 -7.19 -4.44 -11.89
CA PHE A 63 -5.82 -4.01 -11.63
C PHE A 63 -4.78 -4.57 -12.61
N ILE A 64 -4.98 -5.80 -13.09
CA ILE A 64 -4.06 -6.44 -14.04
C ILE A 64 -4.19 -5.83 -15.43
N ALA A 65 -5.42 -5.53 -15.86
CA ALA A 65 -5.72 -5.01 -17.18
C ALA A 65 -5.53 -3.49 -17.30
N ASP A 66 -5.84 -2.75 -16.24
CA ASP A 66 -5.78 -1.29 -16.20
C ASP A 66 -5.39 -0.80 -14.78
N PRO A 67 -4.09 -0.78 -14.45
CA PRO A 67 -3.64 -0.35 -13.12
C PRO A 67 -3.83 1.16 -12.88
N TYR A 68 -4.06 1.96 -13.94
CA TYR A 68 -4.13 3.42 -13.83
C TYR A 68 -5.41 3.93 -13.17
N ILE A 69 -6.47 3.11 -13.13
CA ILE A 69 -7.70 3.45 -12.41
C ILE A 69 -7.52 3.37 -10.87
N TYR A 70 -6.49 2.66 -10.39
CA TYR A 70 -6.26 2.42 -8.94
C TYR A 70 -5.24 3.37 -8.32
N ASN A 71 -4.26 3.83 -9.08
CA ASN A 71 -3.22 4.74 -8.59
C ASN A 71 -3.62 6.22 -8.71
N GLY A 72 -4.89 6.50 -9.03
CA GLY A 72 -5.38 7.85 -9.31
C GLY A 72 -4.88 8.41 -10.65
N GLY A 73 -4.24 7.58 -11.49
CA GLY A 73 -3.77 7.95 -12.82
C GLY A 73 -4.91 8.41 -13.72
N GLY A 74 -6.09 7.81 -13.62
CA GLY A 74 -7.29 8.28 -14.33
C GLY A 74 -7.78 9.69 -13.96
N VAL A 75 -7.29 10.27 -12.85
CA VAL A 75 -7.67 11.61 -12.36
C VAL A 75 -6.53 12.62 -12.55
N ALA A 76 -5.27 12.18 -12.47
CA ALA A 76 -4.09 13.05 -12.44
C ALA A 76 -3.11 12.86 -13.60
N VAL A 77 -3.30 11.85 -14.46
CA VAL A 77 -2.48 11.65 -15.67
C VAL A 77 -3.26 12.18 -16.86
N ILE A 78 -2.87 13.37 -17.30
CA ILE A 78 -3.23 13.89 -18.61
C ILE A 78 -1.95 13.86 -19.45
N ASP A 79 -2.01 13.26 -20.63
CA ASP A 79 -0.96 13.41 -21.65
C ASP A 79 -1.30 14.69 -22.44
N VAL A 80 -0.65 15.81 -22.09
CA VAL A 80 -0.74 17.05 -22.88
C VAL A 80 0.44 17.09 -23.84
N ASN A 81 0.17 17.18 -25.14
CA ASN A 81 1.15 17.46 -26.20
C ASN A 81 0.97 18.89 -26.73
#